data_AF-A0A2E4X3Q9-F1
#
_entry.id   AF-A0A2E4X3Q9-F1
#
_cell.length_a   1.000
_cell.length_b   1.000
_cell.length_c   1.000
_cell.angle_alpha   90.00
_cell.angle_beta   90.00
_cell.angle_gamma   90.00
#
_symmetry.space_group_name_H-M   'P 1'
#
loop_
_entity.id
_entity.type
_entity.pdbx_description
1 polymer ?
#
loop_
_entity_poly.entity_id
_entity_poly.type
_entity_poly.pdbx_seq_one_letter_code
_entity_poly.pdbx_strand_id
1 'polypeptide(L)'
;MVNRLPPSPTPTNLLDALKTRGWKGNHEALLNAAETAAGADGRISRVDAQAMPQELREAFQWLRGDQPRKGVISDIDKTLLPKHRNDQPKPAPYPGARELLSVLDERHGDPAGDVFYVTARDEKRLRGMDLWMRSHDMPKGPVEGGVGGEPWLVKPEKIQDIERILADQPATRFILIGDNNHVDHEVFADIMSRFPDRIEAALIHRIKPHVGVADGIYLFEEHAEAARYLGDRGLLTQDQVQQVENAVTPSR
;
A
#
# COMPACT_ATOMS: atom_id res chain seq x y z
N MET A 1 4.82 11.30 22.62
CA MET A 1 5.81 10.39 22.00
C MET A 1 7.10 11.16 21.83
N VAL A 2 8.24 10.61 22.28
CA VAL A 2 9.54 11.31 22.21
C VAL A 2 10.00 11.28 20.77
N ASN A 3 10.07 12.44 20.12
CA ASN A 3 10.54 12.61 18.75
C ASN A 3 12.05 12.33 18.72
N ARG A 4 12.46 11.06 18.72
CA ARG A 4 13.88 10.69 18.54
C ARG A 4 14.19 10.85 17.07
N LEU A 5 15.05 11.81 16.75
CA LEU A 5 15.65 11.92 15.42
C LEU A 5 16.23 10.56 15.02
N PRO A 6 16.05 10.12 13.76
CA PRO A 6 16.63 8.88 13.29
C PRO A 6 18.15 8.89 13.51
N PRO A 7 18.76 7.74 13.87
CA PRO A 7 20.19 7.67 14.12
C PRO A 7 20.98 8.12 12.89
N SER A 8 22.10 8.82 13.11
CA SER A 8 22.99 9.18 12.01
C SER A 8 23.48 7.92 11.29
N PRO A 9 23.42 7.85 9.95
CA PRO A 9 23.90 6.68 9.22
C PRO A 9 25.41 6.45 9.42
N THR A 10 25.79 5.22 9.68
CA THR A 10 27.16 4.72 9.85
C THR A 10 27.31 3.38 9.14
N PRO A 11 28.54 2.95 8.77
CA PRO A 11 28.73 1.66 8.10
C PRO A 11 28.05 0.48 8.82
N THR A 12 28.16 0.45 10.16
CA THR A 12 27.58 -0.60 10.99
C THR A 12 26.05 -0.62 10.92
N ASN A 13 25.38 0.52 11.11
CA ASN A 13 23.92 0.53 11.15
C ASN A 13 23.29 0.35 9.75
N LEU A 14 23.99 0.68 8.66
CA LEU A 14 23.56 0.32 7.31
C LEU A 14 23.54 -1.20 7.12
N LEU A 15 24.56 -1.91 7.60
CA LEU A 15 24.58 -3.37 7.50
C LEU A 15 23.54 -4.02 8.41
N ASP A 16 23.31 -3.48 9.61
CA ASP A 16 22.25 -3.96 10.49
C ASP A 16 20.86 -3.75 9.86
N ALA A 17 20.65 -2.64 9.15
CA ALA A 17 19.44 -2.41 8.36
C ALA A 17 19.27 -3.45 7.24
N LEU A 18 20.34 -3.78 6.51
CA LEU A 18 20.31 -4.83 5.47
C LEU A 18 20.00 -6.21 6.03
N LYS A 19 20.61 -6.57 7.17
CA LYS A 19 20.34 -7.83 7.87
C LYS A 19 18.89 -7.93 8.35
N THR A 20 18.38 -6.84 8.92
CA THR A 20 16.97 -6.75 9.35
C THR A 20 16.01 -6.97 8.18
N ARG A 21 16.40 -6.55 6.98
CA ARG A 21 15.66 -6.74 5.73
C ARG A 21 15.94 -8.09 5.04
N GLY A 22 16.59 -9.03 5.72
CA GLY A 22 16.80 -10.38 5.22
C GLY A 22 17.80 -10.51 4.06
N TRP A 23 18.66 -9.51 3.85
CA TRP A 23 19.69 -9.56 2.80
C TRP A 23 20.76 -10.62 3.10
N LYS A 24 21.11 -11.46 2.12
CA LYS A 24 22.01 -12.63 2.26
C LYS A 24 23.28 -12.57 1.40
N GLY A 25 23.67 -11.39 0.89
CA GLY A 25 24.84 -11.26 0.02
C GLY A 25 26.18 -11.11 0.75
N ASN A 26 27.22 -10.71 0.00
CA ASN A 26 28.59 -10.55 0.50
C ASN A 26 28.73 -9.33 1.44
N HIS A 27 28.69 -9.58 2.75
CA HIS A 27 28.78 -8.56 3.79
C HIS A 27 30.12 -7.81 3.81
N GLU A 28 31.23 -8.47 3.48
CA GLU A 28 32.56 -7.87 3.57
C GLU A 28 32.74 -6.78 2.52
N ALA A 29 32.28 -7.03 1.28
CA ALA A 29 32.33 -6.05 0.21
C ALA A 29 31.48 -4.81 0.51
N LEU A 30 30.28 -4.99 1.07
CA LEU A 30 29.41 -3.87 1.45
C LEU A 30 29.95 -3.12 2.68
N LEU A 31 30.53 -3.80 3.66
CA LEU A 31 31.16 -3.13 4.80
C LEU A 31 32.25 -2.18 4.32
N ASN A 32 33.15 -2.68 3.47
CA ASN A 32 34.29 -1.93 2.96
C ASN A 32 33.84 -0.73 2.10
N ALA A 33 32.80 -0.91 1.28
CA ALA A 33 32.19 0.19 0.52
C ALA A 33 31.55 1.26 1.44
N ALA A 34 30.87 0.84 2.51
CA ALA A 34 30.25 1.76 3.47
C ALA A 34 31.31 2.51 4.30
N GLU A 35 32.38 1.84 4.74
CA GLU A 35 33.51 2.46 5.45
C GLU A 35 34.24 3.46 4.55
N THR A 36 34.44 3.12 3.27
CA THR A 36 35.02 4.04 2.29
C THR A 36 34.16 5.29 2.12
N ALA A 37 32.83 5.13 2.02
CA ALA A 37 31.90 6.25 1.91
C ALA A 37 31.85 7.10 3.18
N ALA A 38 31.98 6.49 4.36
CA ALA A 38 31.97 7.20 5.63
C ALA A 38 33.24 8.02 5.90
N GLY A 39 34.37 7.66 5.28
CA GLY A 39 35.64 8.35 5.47
C GLY A 39 36.07 8.42 6.95
N ALA A 40 36.79 9.47 7.31
CA ALA A 40 37.43 9.58 8.62
C ALA A 40 36.49 9.93 9.78
N ASP A 41 35.29 10.48 9.50
CA ASP A 41 34.34 10.89 10.54
C ASP A 41 33.37 9.77 10.94
N GLY A 42 33.42 8.63 10.23
CA GLY A 42 32.63 7.43 10.47
C GLY A 42 31.13 7.60 10.20
N ARG A 43 30.72 8.67 9.52
CA ARG A 43 29.32 8.97 9.21
C ARG A 43 29.12 9.03 7.70
N ILE A 44 27.93 8.62 7.27
CA ILE A 44 27.56 8.68 5.85
C ILE A 44 26.57 9.84 5.67
N SER A 45 26.92 10.80 4.82
CA SER A 45 26.04 11.89 4.42
C SER A 45 25.21 11.52 3.18
N ARG A 46 24.27 12.40 2.79
CA ARG A 46 23.52 12.24 1.54
C ARG A 46 24.41 12.28 0.30
N VAL A 47 25.54 13.00 0.36
CA VAL A 47 26.51 13.09 -0.74
C VAL A 47 27.28 11.77 -0.85
N ASP A 48 27.80 11.28 0.28
CA ASP A 48 28.56 10.02 0.34
C ASP A 48 27.73 8.84 -0.15
N ALA A 49 26.44 8.84 0.21
CA ALA A 49 25.51 7.79 -0.20
C ALA A 49 25.37 7.66 -1.72
N GLN A 50 25.54 8.72 -2.51
CA GLN A 50 25.36 8.67 -3.97
C GLN A 50 26.35 7.74 -4.66
N ALA A 51 27.55 7.58 -4.10
CA ALA A 51 28.61 6.74 -4.66
C ALA A 51 28.53 5.28 -4.18
N MET A 52 27.62 4.95 -3.26
CA MET A 52 27.51 3.61 -2.70
C MET A 52 26.74 2.64 -3.65
N PRO A 53 27.02 1.32 -3.55
CA PRO A 53 26.18 0.27 -4.09
C PRO A 53 24.68 0.46 -3.79
N GLN A 54 23.82 -0.05 -4.67
CA GLN A 54 22.37 0.14 -4.56
C GLN A 54 21.81 -0.31 -3.21
N GLU A 55 22.25 -1.46 -2.70
CA GLU A 55 21.82 -2.03 -1.44
C GLU A 55 22.11 -1.08 -0.26
N LEU A 56 23.29 -0.46 -0.25
CA LEU A 56 23.67 0.52 0.77
C LEU A 56 22.92 1.84 0.61
N ARG A 57 22.64 2.28 -0.62
CA ARG A 57 21.77 3.43 -0.85
C ARG A 57 20.37 3.19 -0.30
N GLU A 58 19.85 1.99 -0.47
CA GLU A 58 18.55 1.62 0.07
C GLU A 58 18.55 1.54 1.61
N ALA A 59 19.60 0.95 2.20
CA ALA A 59 19.78 0.90 3.65
C ALA A 59 19.94 2.30 4.26
N PHE A 60 20.70 3.17 3.59
CA PHE A 60 20.87 4.58 3.96
C PHE A 60 19.53 5.32 3.97
N GLN A 61 18.77 5.21 2.88
CA GLN A 61 17.43 5.81 2.79
C GLN A 61 16.52 5.26 3.88
N TRP A 62 16.57 3.95 4.18
CA TRP A 62 15.76 3.34 5.23
C TRP A 62 16.08 3.90 6.61
N LEU A 63 17.37 3.98 6.97
CA LEU A 63 17.81 4.58 8.24
C LEU A 63 17.42 6.04 8.39
N ARG A 64 17.38 6.77 7.27
CA ARG A 64 16.98 8.18 7.21
C ARG A 64 15.46 8.38 7.19
N GLY A 65 14.69 7.31 6.98
CA GLY A 65 13.25 7.40 6.70
C GLY A 65 12.95 8.00 5.32
N ASP A 66 13.93 8.02 4.41
CA ASP A 66 13.91 8.59 3.07
C ASP A 66 13.53 7.55 1.98
N GLN A 67 13.13 6.33 2.34
CA GLN A 67 12.60 5.35 1.37
C GLN A 67 11.21 5.77 0.89
N PRO A 68 10.86 5.52 -0.39
CA PRO A 68 9.47 5.55 -0.79
C PRO A 68 8.72 4.53 0.06
N ARG A 69 7.88 4.98 1.00
CA ARG A 69 7.00 4.06 1.72
C ARG A 69 6.05 3.42 0.72
N LYS A 70 5.62 2.20 0.98
CA LYS A 70 4.51 1.60 0.24
C LYS A 70 3.24 1.86 1.01
N GLY A 71 2.26 2.45 0.33
CA GLY A 71 0.91 2.66 0.84
C GLY A 71 -0.13 1.93 0.01
N VAL A 72 -1.31 1.76 0.56
CA VAL A 72 -2.47 1.23 -0.16
C VAL A 72 -3.59 2.24 -0.11
N ILE A 73 -4.21 2.52 -1.25
CA ILE A 73 -5.48 3.24 -1.31
C ILE A 73 -6.54 2.25 -1.81
N SER A 74 -7.50 1.93 -0.96
CA SER A 74 -8.54 0.94 -1.26
C SER A 74 -9.93 1.57 -1.26
N ASP A 75 -10.75 1.23 -2.24
CA ASP A 75 -12.20 1.36 -2.09
C ASP A 75 -12.74 0.33 -1.07
N ILE A 76 -13.97 0.52 -0.60
CA ILE A 76 -14.65 -0.37 0.33
C ILE A 76 -15.75 -1.19 -0.36
N ASP A 77 -16.66 -0.55 -1.09
CA ASP A 77 -17.90 -1.19 -1.56
C ASP A 77 -17.64 -2.04 -2.78
N LYS A 78 -17.89 -3.35 -2.70
CA LYS A 78 -17.61 -4.34 -3.74
C LYS A 78 -16.13 -4.55 -4.04
N THR A 79 -15.25 -3.80 -3.38
CA THR A 79 -13.81 -4.09 -3.29
C THR A 79 -13.53 -5.00 -2.09
N LEU A 80 -13.90 -4.56 -0.90
CA LEU A 80 -13.70 -5.30 0.37
C LEU A 80 -15.01 -5.87 0.90
N LEU A 81 -16.08 -5.06 0.84
CA LEU A 81 -17.40 -5.36 1.37
C LEU A 81 -18.31 -5.84 0.24
N PRO A 82 -18.78 -7.10 0.27
CA PRO A 82 -19.72 -7.59 -0.73
C PRO A 82 -20.99 -6.76 -0.84
N LYS A 83 -21.57 -6.77 -2.05
CA LYS A 83 -22.85 -6.12 -2.31
C LYS A 83 -23.90 -6.66 -1.35
N HIS A 84 -24.55 -5.76 -0.61
CA HIS A 84 -25.64 -6.05 0.30
C HIS A 84 -26.69 -4.94 0.19
N ARG A 85 -27.87 -5.18 0.76
CA ARG A 85 -28.89 -4.14 0.91
C ARG A 85 -28.68 -3.40 2.23
N ASN A 86 -28.92 -2.09 2.24
CA ASN A 86 -28.70 -1.25 3.42
C ASN A 86 -29.60 -1.62 4.63
N ASP A 87 -30.70 -2.35 4.39
CA ASP A 87 -31.63 -2.87 5.41
C ASP A 87 -31.18 -4.22 6.00
N GLN A 88 -30.07 -4.78 5.52
CA GLN A 88 -29.52 -6.05 5.98
C GLN A 88 -28.18 -5.85 6.71
N PRO A 89 -27.79 -6.79 7.60
CA PRO A 89 -26.45 -6.80 8.17
C PRO A 89 -25.37 -6.80 7.08
N LYS A 90 -24.27 -6.08 7.31
CA LYS A 90 -23.11 -6.11 6.42
C LYS A 90 -22.50 -7.52 6.43
N PRO A 91 -22.29 -8.17 5.27
CA PRO A 91 -21.67 -9.49 5.20
C PRO A 91 -20.18 -9.43 5.61
N ALA A 92 -19.57 -10.60 5.77
CA ALA A 92 -18.11 -10.69 5.89
C ALA A 92 -17.41 -10.12 4.64
N PRO A 93 -16.15 -9.64 4.75
CA PRO A 93 -15.36 -9.22 3.61
C PRO A 93 -15.24 -10.32 2.54
N TYR A 94 -14.91 -9.94 1.30
CA TYR A 94 -14.53 -10.92 0.29
C TYR A 94 -13.36 -11.79 0.80
N PRO A 95 -13.34 -13.10 0.49
CA PRO A 95 -12.24 -13.97 0.86
C PRO A 95 -10.89 -13.39 0.43
N GLY A 96 -9.92 -13.40 1.34
CA GLY A 96 -8.57 -12.87 1.13
C GLY A 96 -8.43 -11.34 1.11
N ALA A 97 -9.52 -10.57 1.14
CA ALA A 97 -9.46 -9.10 1.07
C ALA A 97 -8.74 -8.50 2.30
N ARG A 98 -9.10 -8.99 3.48
CA ARG A 98 -8.48 -8.55 4.74
C ARG A 98 -7.01 -8.96 4.80
N GLU A 99 -6.69 -10.18 4.38
CA GLU A 99 -5.33 -10.69 4.35
C GLU A 99 -4.46 -9.92 3.37
N LEU A 100 -4.97 -9.63 2.17
CA LEU A 100 -4.27 -8.83 1.17
C LEU A 100 -3.90 -7.45 1.72
N LEU A 101 -4.87 -6.74 2.31
CA LEU A 101 -4.57 -5.44 2.92
C LEU A 101 -3.61 -5.58 4.11
N SER A 102 -3.73 -6.64 4.90
CA SER A 102 -2.86 -6.86 6.06
C SER A 102 -1.41 -7.14 5.68
N VAL A 103 -1.16 -7.88 4.60
CA VAL A 103 0.22 -8.13 4.13
C VAL A 103 0.84 -6.90 3.46
N LEU A 104 0.01 -5.96 2.98
CA LEU A 104 0.44 -4.68 2.43
C LEU A 104 0.61 -3.58 3.49
N ASP A 105 0.00 -3.73 4.66
CA ASP A 105 0.10 -2.81 5.81
C ASP A 105 1.43 -3.04 6.56
N GLU A 106 2.53 -2.51 6.03
CA GLU A 106 3.88 -2.65 6.61
C GLU A 106 4.04 -1.84 7.92
N ARG A 107 3.15 -0.87 8.14
CA ARG A 107 3.05 0.11 9.24
C ARG A 107 4.24 1.03 9.41
N HIS A 108 5.45 0.58 9.13
CA HIS A 108 6.70 1.32 9.28
C HIS A 108 6.83 2.11 10.62
N GLY A 109 6.25 1.58 11.70
CA GLY A 109 6.22 2.22 13.02
C GLY A 109 5.14 3.29 13.22
N ASP A 110 4.31 3.56 12.21
CA ASP A 110 3.11 4.40 12.30
C ASP A 110 1.92 3.58 12.86
N PRO A 111 1.33 3.97 14.00
CA PRO A 111 0.15 3.32 14.56
C PRO A 111 -1.09 3.39 13.65
N ALA A 112 -1.14 4.34 12.71
CA ALA A 112 -2.23 4.50 11.74
C ALA A 112 -2.19 3.46 10.61
N GLY A 113 -1.01 2.88 10.33
CA GLY A 113 -0.79 1.95 9.23
C GLY A 113 -0.59 2.65 7.88
N ASP A 114 -0.41 1.83 6.83
CA ASP A 114 -0.14 2.29 5.46
C ASP A 114 -1.37 2.20 4.54
N VAL A 115 -2.54 1.89 5.10
CA VAL A 115 -3.80 1.71 4.36
C VAL A 115 -4.68 2.94 4.49
N PHE A 116 -5.18 3.42 3.36
CA PHE A 116 -6.11 4.54 3.23
C PHE A 116 -7.36 4.05 2.52
N TYR A 117 -8.54 4.37 3.03
CA TYR A 117 -9.80 3.98 2.40
C TYR A 117 -10.43 5.17 1.70
N VAL A 118 -10.79 5.03 0.42
CA VAL A 118 -11.47 6.08 -0.35
C VAL A 118 -12.83 5.57 -0.81
N THR A 119 -13.91 6.17 -0.31
CA THR A 119 -15.27 5.63 -0.51
C THR A 119 -16.28 6.66 -1.00
N ALA A 120 -17.20 6.22 -1.86
CA ALA A 120 -18.34 7.01 -2.32
C ALA A 120 -19.54 6.97 -1.35
N ARG A 121 -19.34 6.51 -0.10
CA ARG A 121 -20.41 6.48 0.91
C ARG A 121 -20.63 7.89 1.45
N ASP A 122 -21.90 8.29 1.53
CA ASP A 122 -22.31 9.45 2.33
C ASP A 122 -22.18 9.16 3.84
N GLU A 123 -22.27 10.19 4.66
CA GLU A 123 -22.18 10.08 6.13
C GLU A 123 -23.16 9.06 6.73
N LYS A 124 -24.36 8.95 6.15
CA LYS A 124 -25.39 8.00 6.62
C LYS A 124 -24.97 6.56 6.33
N ARG A 125 -24.37 6.29 5.18
CA ARG A 125 -23.86 4.98 4.77
C ARG A 125 -22.55 4.63 5.45
N LEU A 126 -21.79 5.60 5.94
CA LEU A 126 -20.61 5.36 6.78
C LEU A 126 -20.96 4.89 8.20
N ARG A 127 -22.20 5.07 8.66
CA ARG A 127 -22.62 4.59 10.00
C ARG A 127 -22.39 3.08 10.18
N GLY A 128 -21.71 2.75 11.27
CA GLY A 128 -21.34 1.38 11.62
C GLY A 128 -20.38 0.73 10.64
N MET A 129 -19.66 1.51 9.81
CA MET A 129 -18.54 1.00 9.03
C MET A 129 -17.33 0.74 9.94
N ASP A 130 -17.05 1.66 10.87
CA ASP A 130 -16.00 1.53 11.87
C ASP A 130 -16.14 0.24 12.69
N LEU A 131 -17.36 -0.08 13.14
CA LEU A 131 -17.64 -1.32 13.87
C LEU A 131 -17.43 -2.55 12.98
N TRP A 132 -17.88 -2.51 11.72
CA TRP A 132 -17.71 -3.60 10.78
C TRP A 132 -16.23 -3.87 10.45
N MET A 133 -15.44 -2.83 10.24
CA MET A 133 -13.99 -2.95 9.99
C MET A 133 -13.29 -3.56 11.20
N ARG A 134 -13.64 -3.12 12.41
CA ARG A 134 -13.09 -3.67 13.66
C ARG A 134 -13.52 -5.12 13.90
N SER A 135 -14.78 -5.47 13.63
CA SER A 135 -15.28 -6.84 13.86
C SER A 135 -14.70 -7.87 12.90
N HIS A 136 -14.10 -7.42 11.79
CA HIS A 136 -13.45 -8.28 10.81
C HIS A 136 -11.93 -8.08 10.75
N ASP A 137 -11.34 -7.41 11.75
CA ASP A 137 -9.90 -7.17 11.85
C ASP A 137 -9.30 -6.58 10.56
N MET A 138 -10.03 -5.68 9.92
CA MET A 138 -9.53 -4.92 8.77
C MET A 138 -8.37 -4.02 9.22
N PRO A 139 -7.34 -3.82 8.38
CA PRO A 139 -6.27 -2.88 8.68
C PRO A 139 -6.80 -1.50 9.03
N LYS A 140 -6.18 -0.86 10.02
CA LYS A 140 -6.54 0.50 10.41
C LYS A 140 -6.10 1.47 9.31
N GLY A 141 -6.82 2.57 9.20
CA GLY A 141 -6.55 3.59 8.20
C GLY A 141 -7.57 4.72 8.25
N PRO A 142 -7.23 5.92 7.77
CA PRO A 142 -8.22 6.95 7.53
C PRO A 142 -9.23 6.49 6.48
N VAL A 143 -10.48 6.91 6.65
CA VAL A 143 -11.54 6.73 5.65
C VAL A 143 -11.84 8.11 5.09
N GLU A 144 -11.33 8.36 3.89
CA GLU A 144 -11.65 9.54 3.10
C GLU A 144 -12.91 9.23 2.30
N GLY A 145 -13.93 10.08 2.45
CA GLY A 145 -15.16 9.91 1.70
C GLY A 145 -16.34 10.63 2.32
N GLY A 146 -17.29 10.97 1.45
CA GLY A 146 -18.48 11.73 1.77
C GLY A 146 -18.97 12.40 0.50
N VAL A 147 -19.68 11.65 -0.34
CA VAL A 147 -20.20 12.23 -1.59
C VAL A 147 -21.21 13.30 -1.24
N GLY A 148 -21.20 14.43 -1.96
CA GLY A 148 -22.21 15.50 -1.87
C GLY A 148 -23.64 15.09 -2.25
N GLY A 149 -23.94 13.79 -2.30
CA GLY A 149 -25.22 13.18 -2.65
C GLY A 149 -25.41 12.90 -4.14
N GLU A 150 -24.66 13.58 -5.02
CA GLU A 150 -24.91 13.55 -6.46
C GLU A 150 -24.01 12.56 -7.23
N PRO A 151 -24.56 11.65 -8.07
CA PRO A 151 -23.78 10.60 -8.75
C PRO A 151 -22.63 11.11 -9.64
N TRP A 152 -22.78 12.28 -10.26
CA TRP A 152 -21.74 12.85 -11.14
C TRP A 152 -20.55 13.42 -10.37
N LEU A 153 -20.68 13.64 -9.06
CA LEU A 153 -19.59 14.13 -8.21
C LEU A 153 -18.68 13.00 -7.72
N VAL A 154 -19.13 11.74 -7.77
CA VAL A 154 -18.39 10.60 -7.21
C VAL A 154 -16.98 10.48 -7.82
N LYS A 155 -16.85 10.59 -9.15
CA LYS A 155 -15.55 10.51 -9.83
C LYS A 155 -14.60 11.67 -9.45
N PRO A 156 -14.99 12.96 -9.62
CA PRO A 156 -14.10 14.07 -9.26
C PRO A 156 -13.78 14.12 -7.76
N GLU A 157 -14.70 13.76 -6.87
CA GLU A 157 -14.44 13.70 -5.42
C GLU A 157 -13.44 12.60 -5.07
N LYS A 158 -13.61 11.38 -5.60
CA LYS A 158 -12.63 10.29 -5.38
C LYS A 158 -11.24 10.67 -5.91
N ILE A 159 -11.18 11.34 -7.05
CA ILE A 159 -9.93 11.89 -7.59
C ILE A 159 -9.30 12.86 -6.59
N GLN A 160 -10.07 13.82 -6.09
CA GLN A 160 -9.60 14.84 -5.15
C GLN A 160 -9.12 14.22 -3.83
N ASP A 161 -9.81 13.21 -3.32
CA ASP A 161 -9.43 12.51 -2.09
C ASP A 161 -8.12 11.73 -2.27
N ILE A 162 -7.95 11.04 -3.40
CA ILE A 162 -6.68 10.36 -3.72
C ILE A 162 -5.55 11.38 -3.88
N GLU A 163 -5.78 12.49 -4.58
CA GLU A 163 -4.78 13.56 -4.73
C GLU A 163 -4.36 14.15 -3.38
N ARG A 164 -5.30 14.34 -2.45
CA ARG A 164 -5.01 14.77 -1.07
C ARG A 164 -4.09 13.76 -0.37
N ILE A 165 -4.41 12.47 -0.42
CA ILE A 165 -3.55 11.42 0.16
C ILE A 165 -2.15 11.44 -0.46
N LEU A 166 -2.04 11.55 -1.79
CA LEU A 166 -0.75 11.61 -2.48
C LEU A 166 0.08 12.84 -2.09
N ALA A 167 -0.57 13.98 -1.85
CA ALA A 167 0.05 15.23 -1.41
C ALA A 167 0.50 15.17 0.05
N ASP A 168 -0.33 14.59 0.93
CA ASP A 168 -0.04 14.42 2.37
C ASP A 168 1.06 13.37 2.62
N GLN A 169 1.25 12.44 1.69
CA GLN A 169 2.22 11.36 1.75
C GLN A 169 3.26 11.44 0.62
N PRO A 170 4.04 12.54 0.49
CA PRO A 170 4.84 12.82 -0.71
C PRO A 170 5.96 11.82 -0.97
N ALA A 171 6.43 11.13 0.08
CA ALA A 171 7.44 10.09 0.00
C ALA A 171 6.82 8.68 -0.03
N THR A 172 5.54 8.54 -0.36
CA THR A 172 4.87 7.23 -0.43
C THR A 172 4.46 6.95 -1.86
N ARG A 173 4.69 5.72 -2.32
CA ARG A 173 4.12 5.18 -3.55
C ARG A 173 3.01 4.21 -3.21
N PHE A 174 1.97 4.22 -4.02
CA PHE A 174 0.71 3.59 -3.67
C PHE A 174 0.35 2.43 -4.59
N ILE A 175 -0.26 1.42 -4.00
CA ILE A 175 -1.05 0.42 -4.69
C ILE A 175 -2.52 0.83 -4.58
N LEU A 176 -3.21 0.93 -5.72
CA LEU A 176 -4.62 1.27 -5.79
C LEU A 176 -5.46 -0.01 -5.90
N ILE A 177 -6.52 -0.15 -5.11
CA ILE A 177 -7.41 -1.32 -5.14
C ILE A 177 -8.87 -0.84 -5.17
N GLY A 178 -9.65 -1.28 -6.16
CA GLY A 178 -11.02 -0.81 -6.36
C GLY A 178 -11.90 -1.79 -7.13
N ASP A 179 -13.08 -1.36 -7.57
CA ASP A 179 -14.02 -2.21 -8.32
C ASP A 179 -14.39 -1.65 -9.71
N ASN A 180 -14.71 -2.53 -10.67
CA ASN A 180 -15.21 -2.11 -11.98
C ASN A 180 -16.75 -1.96 -12.04
N ASN A 181 -17.44 -2.05 -10.91
CA ASN A 181 -18.88 -1.81 -10.88
C ASN A 181 -19.20 -0.31 -10.71
N HIS A 182 -18.35 0.47 -10.04
CA HIS A 182 -18.42 1.94 -9.99
C HIS A 182 -17.29 2.56 -10.83
N VAL A 183 -16.83 3.76 -10.45
CA VAL A 183 -15.91 4.59 -11.24
C VAL A 183 -14.43 4.32 -10.93
N ASP A 184 -14.08 3.37 -10.07
CA ASP A 184 -12.70 3.21 -9.61
C ASP A 184 -11.72 2.92 -10.76
N HIS A 185 -12.12 2.06 -11.70
CA HIS A 185 -11.33 1.80 -12.90
C HIS A 185 -11.03 3.05 -13.74
N GLU A 186 -11.97 4.00 -13.83
CA GLU A 186 -11.74 5.28 -14.50
C GLU A 186 -10.93 6.25 -13.64
N VAL A 187 -11.23 6.32 -12.34
CA VAL A 187 -10.50 7.15 -11.37
C VAL A 187 -9.03 6.75 -11.34
N PHE A 188 -8.72 5.45 -11.29
CA PHE A 188 -7.36 4.93 -11.25
C PHE A 188 -6.62 5.20 -12.55
N ALA A 189 -7.28 5.10 -13.71
CA ALA A 189 -6.69 5.49 -14.98
C ALA A 189 -6.27 6.98 -14.98
N ASP A 190 -7.14 7.86 -14.49
CA ASP A 190 -6.85 9.31 -14.40
C ASP A 190 -5.72 9.60 -13.38
N ILE A 191 -5.66 8.87 -12.26
CA ILE A 191 -4.62 9.03 -11.25
C ILE A 191 -3.27 8.51 -11.77
N MET A 192 -3.23 7.33 -12.40
CA MET A 192 -2.01 6.77 -13.00
C MET A 192 -1.47 7.68 -14.10
N SER A 193 -2.34 8.29 -14.92
CA SER A 193 -1.91 9.24 -15.96
C SER A 193 -1.30 10.52 -15.39
N ARG A 194 -1.77 11.00 -14.23
CA ARG A 194 -1.29 12.25 -13.61
C ARG A 194 -0.10 12.04 -12.67
N PHE A 195 -0.01 10.88 -12.05
CA PHE A 195 1.01 10.56 -11.03
C PHE A 195 1.70 9.22 -11.29
N PRO A 196 2.27 8.99 -12.49
CA PRO A 196 2.81 7.69 -12.88
C PRO A 196 3.93 7.20 -11.93
N ASP A 197 4.76 8.11 -11.42
CA ASP A 197 5.87 7.77 -10.50
C ASP A 197 5.43 7.50 -9.06
N ARG A 198 4.15 7.72 -8.76
CA ARG A 198 3.56 7.56 -7.42
C ARG A 198 2.72 6.30 -7.29
N ILE A 199 2.40 5.62 -8.39
CA ILE A 199 1.53 4.44 -8.40
C ILE A 199 2.33 3.20 -8.81
N GLU A 200 2.53 2.29 -7.87
CA GLU A 200 3.25 1.03 -8.12
C GLU A 200 2.35 0.02 -8.84
N ALA A 201 1.06 -0.03 -8.51
CA ALA A 201 0.09 -0.92 -9.14
C ALA A 201 -1.33 -0.37 -9.01
N ALA A 202 -2.19 -0.73 -9.95
CA ALA A 202 -3.62 -0.56 -9.84
C ALA A 202 -4.32 -1.91 -10.08
N LEU A 203 -5.15 -2.30 -9.13
CA LEU A 203 -5.86 -3.57 -9.08
C LEU A 203 -7.36 -3.27 -9.04
N ILE A 204 -8.12 -3.91 -9.91
CA ILE A 204 -9.57 -3.78 -9.93
C ILE A 204 -10.20 -5.16 -9.74
N HIS A 205 -11.10 -5.26 -8.76
CA HIS A 205 -11.94 -6.42 -8.56
C HIS A 205 -13.05 -6.44 -9.62
N ARG A 206 -13.15 -7.55 -10.35
CA ARG A 206 -14.15 -7.72 -11.40
C ARG A 206 -15.50 -8.05 -10.80
N ILE A 207 -16.42 -7.10 -10.89
CA ILE A 207 -17.83 -7.26 -10.54
C ILE A 207 -18.71 -7.27 -11.78
N LYS A 208 -18.38 -6.47 -12.79
CA LYS A 208 -19.08 -6.41 -14.08
C LYS A 208 -18.23 -7.09 -15.16
N PRO A 209 -18.66 -8.21 -15.76
CA PRO A 209 -17.84 -8.96 -16.71
C PRO A 209 -17.53 -8.18 -17.99
N HIS A 210 -18.43 -7.28 -18.41
CA HIS A 210 -18.32 -6.52 -19.66
C HIS A 210 -17.65 -5.14 -19.51
N VAL A 211 -17.26 -4.75 -18.30
CA VAL A 211 -16.54 -3.49 -18.07
C VAL A 211 -15.04 -3.80 -18.04
N GLY A 212 -14.35 -3.35 -19.09
CA GLY A 212 -12.89 -3.42 -19.17
C GLY A 212 -12.20 -2.39 -18.27
N VAL A 213 -10.88 -2.44 -18.27
CA VAL A 213 -10.01 -1.49 -17.55
C VAL A 213 -8.97 -0.94 -18.51
N ALA A 214 -8.38 0.21 -18.20
CA ALA A 214 -7.29 0.78 -18.98
C ALA A 214 -6.02 -0.08 -18.89
N ASP A 215 -5.12 0.07 -19.87
CA ASP A 215 -3.82 -0.59 -19.87
C ASP A 215 -3.03 -0.27 -18.57
N GLY A 216 -2.36 -1.29 -18.03
CA GLY A 216 -1.62 -1.18 -16.77
C GLY A 216 -2.45 -1.40 -15.50
N ILE A 217 -3.78 -1.50 -15.61
CA ILE A 217 -4.65 -1.94 -14.51
C ILE A 217 -4.83 -3.45 -14.57
N TYR A 218 -4.55 -4.13 -13.46
CA TYR A 218 -4.77 -5.57 -13.33
C TYR A 218 -6.18 -5.85 -12.84
N LEU A 219 -6.91 -6.71 -13.55
CA LEU A 219 -8.29 -7.07 -13.25
C LEU A 219 -8.33 -8.48 -12.66
N PHE A 220 -8.82 -8.61 -11.42
CA PHE A 220 -8.82 -9.86 -10.66
C PHE A 220 -10.23 -10.30 -10.28
N GLU A 221 -10.46 -11.61 -10.18
CA GLU A 221 -11.72 -12.19 -9.67
C GLU A 221 -11.64 -12.46 -8.16
N GLU A 222 -10.46 -12.90 -7.68
CA GLU A 222 -10.23 -13.24 -6.28
C GLU A 222 -9.00 -12.49 -5.74
N HIS A 223 -9.00 -12.14 -4.45
CA HIS A 223 -7.88 -11.42 -3.84
C HIS A 223 -6.57 -12.24 -3.84
N ALA A 224 -6.65 -13.56 -3.94
CA ALA A 224 -5.50 -14.43 -4.18
C ALA A 224 -4.82 -14.16 -5.55
N GLU A 225 -5.58 -13.83 -6.59
CA GLU A 225 -5.03 -13.45 -7.89
C GLU A 225 -4.33 -12.10 -7.84
N ALA A 226 -4.92 -11.14 -7.10
CA ALA A 226 -4.29 -9.86 -6.82
C ALA A 226 -2.96 -10.04 -6.07
N ALA A 227 -2.92 -10.90 -5.05
CA ALA A 227 -1.70 -11.22 -4.32
C ALA A 227 -0.62 -11.83 -5.22
N ARG A 228 -0.97 -12.82 -6.04
CA ARG A 228 -0.03 -13.42 -7.01
C ARG A 228 0.55 -12.38 -7.98
N TYR A 229 -0.31 -11.54 -8.55
CA TYR A 229 0.14 -10.46 -9.44
C TYR A 229 1.12 -9.50 -8.76
N LEU A 230 0.87 -9.12 -7.50
CA LEU A 230 1.80 -8.30 -6.74
C LEU A 230 3.11 -9.06 -6.42
N GLY A 231 3.04 -10.36 -6.13
CA GLY A 231 4.20 -11.23 -5.92
C GLY A 231 5.10 -11.33 -7.14
N ASP A 232 4.53 -11.54 -8.33
CA ASP A 232 5.26 -11.62 -9.61
C ASP A 232 6.00 -10.31 -9.94
N ARG A 233 5.52 -9.19 -9.38
CA ARG A 233 6.15 -7.87 -9.51
C ARG A 233 7.10 -7.53 -8.36
N GLY A 234 7.34 -8.45 -7.43
CA GLY A 234 8.21 -8.25 -6.27
C GLY A 234 7.63 -7.28 -5.22
N LEU A 235 6.33 -6.97 -5.28
CA LEU A 235 5.65 -6.09 -4.32
C LEU A 235 5.21 -6.85 -3.07
N LEU A 236 5.05 -8.16 -3.15
CA LEU A 236 4.84 -9.09 -2.04
C LEU A 236 5.88 -10.22 -2.07
N THR A 237 6.24 -10.75 -0.91
CA THR A 237 7.05 -11.98 -0.79
C THR A 237 6.21 -13.22 -1.05
N GLN A 238 6.84 -14.36 -1.35
CA GLN A 238 6.12 -15.63 -1.53
C GLN A 238 5.31 -16.03 -0.30
N ASP A 239 5.83 -15.79 0.91
CA ASP A 239 5.12 -16.07 2.16
C ASP A 239 3.86 -15.20 2.31
N GLN A 240 3.95 -13.92 1.94
CA GLN A 240 2.79 -13.01 1.94
C GLN A 240 1.74 -13.44 0.91
N VAL A 241 2.16 -13.86 -0.28
CA VAL A 241 1.22 -14.40 -1.29
C VAL A 241 0.51 -15.63 -0.75
N GLN A 242 1.27 -16.60 -0.22
CA GLN A 242 0.70 -17.85 0.32
C GLN A 242 -0.28 -17.58 1.47
N GLN A 243 0.00 -16.58 2.32
CA GLN A 243 -0.90 -16.17 3.38
C GLN A 243 -2.28 -15.74 2.84
N VAL A 244 -2.32 -14.97 1.74
CA VAL A 244 -3.59 -14.55 1.13
C VAL A 244 -4.29 -15.74 0.46
N GLU A 245 -3.56 -16.59 -0.26
CA GLU A 245 -4.13 -17.77 -0.93
C GLU A 245 -4.80 -18.75 0.05
N ASN A 246 -4.17 -18.97 1.20
CA ASN A 246 -4.70 -19.84 2.25
C ASN A 246 -6.02 -19.31 2.83
N ALA A 247 -6.26 -18.00 2.78
CA ALA A 247 -7.50 -17.40 3.28
C ALA A 247 -8.67 -17.48 2.28
N VAL A 248 -8.40 -17.75 1.00
CA VAL A 248 -9.42 -17.97 -0.02
C VAL A 248 -9.82 -19.45 -0.12
N THR A 249 -8.92 -20.36 0.28
CA THR A 249 -9.19 -21.80 0.29
C THR A 249 -10.03 -22.18 1.52
N PRO A 250 -11.16 -22.91 1.37
CA PRO A 250 -11.90 -23.40 2.53
C PRO A 250 -10.99 -24.32 3.35
N SER A 251 -10.90 -24.10 4.66
CA SER A 251 -10.31 -25.06 5.60
C SER A 251 -10.96 -26.42 5.36
N ARG A 252 -10.19 -27.39 4.85
CA ARG A 252 -10.64 -28.77 4.65
C ARG A 252 -10.91 -29.46 5.98
#